data_AF-A0A8X6TZ27-F1
#
_entry.id   AF-A0A8X6TZ27-F1
#
_cell.length_a   1.000
_cell.length_b   1.000
_cell.length_c   1.000
_cell.angle_alpha   90.00
_cell.angle_beta   90.00
_cell.angle_gamma   90.00
#
_symmetry.space_group_name_H-M   'P 1'
#
loop_
_entity.id
_entity.type
_entity.pdbx_description
1 polymer ?
#
loop_
_entity_poly.entity_id
_entity_poly.type
_entity_poly.pdbx_seq_one_letter_code
_entity_poly.pdbx_strand_id
1 'polypeptide(L)'
;MAVRNQYCMVCSIAAAVNKLPGKHCCSKNFHGSSSSMEANIIQEGFRNSVAMYGVKYAKVIGDGDSNVCRTILDSRPYDELQVEKNEVPKSLVREFLPEVKGYS
;
A
#
# COMPACT_ATOMS: atom_id res chain seq x y z
N MET A 1 -6.81 13.53 -1.22
CA MET A 1 -6.09 12.36 -0.68
C MET A 1 -4.99 12.86 0.24
N ALA A 2 -4.97 12.45 1.50
CA ALA A 2 -3.89 12.78 2.44
C ALA A 2 -2.84 11.66 2.42
N VAL A 3 -1.56 11.99 2.58
CA VAL A 3 -0.48 10.99 2.67
C VAL A 3 -0.72 10.12 3.91
N ARG A 4 -0.78 8.80 3.72
CA ARG A 4 -0.84 7.83 4.82
C ARG A 4 0.54 7.53 5.35
N ASN A 5 0.65 7.44 6.68
CA ASN A 5 1.90 7.19 7.38
C ASN A 5 1.64 6.38 8.65
N GLN A 6 2.36 5.27 8.80
CA GLN A 6 2.31 4.37 9.96
C GLN A 6 3.36 4.69 11.03
N TYR A 7 4.31 5.58 10.72
CA TYR A 7 5.47 5.85 11.56
C TYR A 7 5.51 7.31 12.01
N CYS A 8 5.76 7.52 13.30
CA CYS A 8 6.11 8.83 13.82
C CYS A 8 7.28 8.64 14.79
N MET A 9 8.39 9.32 14.51
CA MET A 9 9.62 9.20 15.28
C MET A 9 9.41 9.52 16.77
N VAL A 10 8.67 10.59 17.08
CA VAL A 10 8.38 11.00 18.47
C VAL A 10 7.61 9.91 19.21
N CYS A 11 6.59 9.34 18.57
CA CYS A 11 5.82 8.23 19.12
C CYS A 11 6.67 6.98 19.32
N SER A 12 7.55 6.66 18.35
CA SER A 12 8.43 5.49 18.42
C SER A 12 9.45 5.60 19.55
N ILE A 13 10.07 6.76 19.73
CA ILE A 13 11.02 7.00 20.83
C ILE A 13 10.30 6.91 22.18
N ALA A 14 9.14 7.54 22.31
CA ALA A 14 8.34 7.50 23.54
C ALA A 14 7.93 6.07 23.91
N ALA A 15 7.49 5.28 22.93
CA ALA A 15 7.17 3.87 23.11
C ALA A 15 8.39 3.05 23.56
N ALA A 16 9.57 3.29 22.97
CA ALA A 16 10.81 2.59 23.35
C ALA A 16 11.23 2.82 24.80
N VAL A 17 10.92 4.00 25.35
CA VAL A 17 11.20 4.36 26.76
C VAL A 17 9.99 4.17 27.69
N ASN A 18 8.91 3.54 27.22
CA ASN A 18 7.65 3.34 27.94
C ASN A 18 7.06 4.64 28.53
N LYS A 19 7.16 5.75 27.80
CA LYS A 19 6.58 7.04 28.18
C LYS A 19 5.53 7.47 27.16
N LEU A 20 4.64 8.35 27.61
CA LEU A 20 3.74 9.05 26.70
C LEU A 20 4.54 10.04 25.83
N PRO A 21 4.24 10.14 24.52
CA PRO A 21 4.89 11.11 23.66
C PRO A 21 4.56 12.53 24.13
N GLY A 22 5.57 13.40 24.13
CA GLY A 22 5.37 14.84 24.34
C GLY A 22 4.45 15.42 23.27
N LYS A 23 3.91 16.63 23.53
CA LYS A 23 3.06 17.34 22.56
C LYS A 23 3.83 17.57 21.26
N HIS A 24 3.31 17.05 20.15
CA HIS A 24 3.90 17.19 18.82
C HIS A 24 2.81 17.09 17.73
N CYS A 25 3.14 17.53 16.51
CA CYS A 25 2.29 17.30 15.34
C CYS A 25 2.48 15.86 14.84
N CYS A 26 1.66 14.94 15.35
CA CYS A 26 1.75 13.54 14.97
C CYS A 26 1.35 13.35 13.49
N SER A 27 2.28 12.85 12.69
CA SER A 27 2.04 12.49 11.29
C SER A 27 1.60 11.04 11.10
N LYS A 28 1.54 10.24 12.18
CA LYS A 28 1.03 8.86 12.11
C LYS A 28 -0.49 8.90 12.04
N ASN A 29 -1.03 8.53 10.88
CA ASN A 29 -2.46 8.52 10.59
C ASN A 29 -2.95 7.16 10.06
N PHE A 30 -2.08 6.15 10.03
CA PHE A 30 -2.42 4.79 9.67
C PHE A 30 -2.03 3.82 10.78
N HIS A 31 -2.89 2.82 11.00
CA HIS A 31 -2.71 1.75 11.97
C HIS A 31 -2.81 0.42 11.24
N GLY A 32 -1.78 -0.42 11.35
CA GLY A 32 -1.67 -1.68 10.62
C GLY A 32 -0.26 -1.90 10.08
N SER A 33 -0.08 -2.94 9.27
CA SER A 33 1.18 -3.22 8.56
C SER A 33 1.31 -2.39 7.28
N SER A 34 2.52 -2.28 6.74
CA SER A 34 2.76 -1.69 5.41
C SER A 34 1.88 -2.33 4.33
N SER A 35 1.79 -3.67 4.31
CA SER A 35 0.97 -4.39 3.34
C SER A 35 -0.52 -4.04 3.46
N SER A 36 -1.02 -3.85 4.68
CA SER A 36 -2.41 -3.41 4.89
C SER A 36 -2.64 -1.96 4.45
N MET A 37 -1.63 -1.09 4.59
CA MET A 37 -1.69 0.29 4.12
C MET A 37 -1.76 0.32 2.59
N GLU A 38 -0.89 -0.44 1.93
CA GLU A 38 -0.87 -0.58 0.48
C GLU A 38 -2.20 -1.09 -0.04
N ALA A 39 -2.75 -2.17 0.54
CA ALA A 39 -4.05 -2.70 0.18
C ALA A 39 -5.17 -1.65 0.30
N ASN A 40 -5.17 -0.88 1.40
CA ASN A 40 -6.19 0.13 1.66
C ASN A 40 -6.11 1.31 0.67
N ILE A 41 -4.89 1.78 0.36
CA ILE A 41 -4.66 2.82 -0.65
C ILE A 41 -5.14 2.36 -2.03
N ILE A 42 -4.78 1.15 -2.45
CA ILE A 42 -5.16 0.64 -3.75
C ILE A 42 -6.69 0.46 -3.82
N GLN A 43 -7.30 -0.12 -2.79
CA GLN A 43 -8.77 -0.28 -2.73
C GLN A 43 -9.51 1.04 -2.86
N GLU A 44 -9.07 2.10 -2.18
CA GLU A 44 -9.64 3.44 -2.36
C GLU A 44 -9.43 4.00 -3.76
N GLY A 45 -8.27 3.76 -4.36
CA GLY A 45 -8.00 4.12 -5.75
C GLY A 45 -9.02 3.50 -6.69
N PHE A 46 -9.31 2.20 -6.54
CA PHE A 46 -10.32 1.50 -7.34
C PHE A 46 -11.74 2.02 -7.09
N ARG A 47 -12.12 2.21 -5.82
CA ARG A 47 -13.47 2.71 -5.46
C ARG A 47 -13.74 4.11 -6.00
N ASN A 48 -12.72 4.99 -5.95
CA ASN A 48 -12.87 6.38 -6.36
C ASN A 48 -12.55 6.61 -7.84
N SER A 49 -12.04 5.62 -8.57
CA SER A 49 -11.56 5.80 -9.95
C SER A 49 -12.63 6.30 -10.91
N VAL A 50 -13.85 5.79 -10.78
CA VAL A 50 -14.99 6.18 -11.62
C VAL A 50 -15.45 7.58 -11.25
N ALA A 51 -15.55 7.89 -9.96
CA ALA A 51 -15.99 9.20 -9.48
C ALA A 51 -14.96 10.32 -9.76
N MET A 52 -13.66 10.03 -9.63
CA MET A 52 -12.59 11.02 -9.82
C MET A 52 -12.17 11.18 -11.28
N TYR A 53 -12.16 10.08 -12.04
CA TYR A 53 -11.52 10.06 -13.37
C TYR A 53 -12.40 9.42 -14.46
N GLY A 54 -13.57 8.87 -14.12
CA GLY A 54 -14.44 8.19 -15.08
C GLY A 54 -13.89 6.86 -15.59
N VAL A 55 -12.88 6.28 -14.93
CA VAL A 55 -12.21 5.05 -15.40
C VAL A 55 -12.50 3.85 -14.50
N LYS A 56 -12.57 2.66 -15.11
CA LYS A 56 -12.62 1.37 -14.42
C LYS A 56 -11.30 0.63 -14.65
N TYR A 57 -10.69 0.11 -13.59
CA TYR A 57 -9.45 -0.67 -13.69
C TYR A 57 -9.76 -2.16 -13.81
N ALA A 58 -9.36 -2.80 -14.92
CA ALA A 58 -9.62 -4.23 -15.14
C ALA A 58 -8.56 -5.15 -14.51
N LYS A 59 -7.34 -4.65 -14.30
CA LYS A 59 -6.21 -5.47 -13.87
C LYS A 59 -5.39 -4.76 -12.81
N VAL A 60 -4.93 -5.52 -11.82
CA VAL A 60 -3.92 -5.08 -10.85
C VAL A 60 -2.62 -5.83 -11.11
N ILE A 61 -1.53 -5.09 -11.21
CA ILE A 61 -0.18 -5.63 -11.44
C ILE A 61 0.66 -5.29 -10.21
N GLY A 62 1.28 -6.30 -9.60
CA GLY A 62 2.10 -6.11 -8.41
C GLY A 62 3.12 -7.23 -8.21
N ASP A 63 4.26 -6.87 -7.63
CA ASP A 63 5.37 -7.77 -7.29
C ASP A 63 5.27 -8.33 -5.85
N GLY A 64 4.36 -7.77 -5.03
CA GLY A 64 4.27 -7.99 -3.58
C GLY A 64 3.06 -8.81 -3.09
N ASP A 65 3.23 -9.41 -1.90
CA ASP A 65 2.33 -10.26 -1.11
C ASP A 65 0.92 -10.52 -1.66
N SER A 66 0.66 -11.78 -2.01
CA SER A 66 -0.61 -12.31 -2.52
C SER A 66 -1.86 -11.90 -1.72
N ASN A 67 -1.71 -11.55 -0.45
CA ASN A 67 -2.80 -11.12 0.43
C ASN A 67 -3.31 -9.71 0.10
N VAL A 68 -2.46 -8.80 -0.38
CA VAL A 68 -2.85 -7.43 -0.78
C VAL A 68 -3.76 -7.48 -1.99
N CYS A 69 -3.34 -8.21 -3.04
CA CYS A 69 -4.13 -8.40 -4.25
C CYS A 69 -5.47 -9.09 -3.95
N ARG A 70 -5.49 -10.10 -3.09
CA ARG A 70 -6.72 -10.82 -2.74
C ARG A 70 -7.77 -9.94 -2.06
N THR A 71 -7.35 -9.02 -1.20
CA THR A 71 -8.25 -8.06 -0.54
C THR A 71 -8.91 -7.10 -1.55
N ILE A 72 -8.19 -6.75 -2.62
CA ILE A 72 -8.72 -5.90 -3.69
C ILE A 72 -9.73 -6.69 -4.54
N LEU A 73 -9.40 -7.93 -4.92
CA LEU A 73 -10.29 -8.82 -5.68
C LEU A 73 -11.61 -9.07 -4.93
N ASP A 74 -11.53 -9.30 -3.62
CA ASP A 74 -12.70 -9.54 -2.76
C ASP A 74 -13.60 -8.30 -2.65
N SER A 75 -13.00 -7.10 -2.70
CA SER A 75 -13.73 -5.84 -2.53
C SER A 75 -14.66 -5.46 -3.68
N ARG A 76 -14.64 -6.22 -4.80
CA ARG A 76 -15.49 -6.06 -5.99
C ARG A 76 -15.86 -4.59 -6.28
N PRO A 77 -14.87 -3.75 -6.63
CA PRO A 77 -15.09 -2.31 -6.75
C PRO A 77 -16.04 -1.92 -7.89
N TYR A 78 -16.37 -2.84 -8.79
CA TYR A 78 -17.28 -2.63 -9.92
C TYR A 78 -18.27 -3.81 -10.04
N ASP A 79 -19.56 -3.53 -10.22
CA ASP A 79 -20.62 -4.56 -10.29
C ASP A 79 -20.48 -5.50 -11.50
N GLU A 80 -19.93 -5.01 -12.61
CA GLU A 80 -19.87 -5.71 -13.91
C GLU A 80 -18.46 -6.16 -14.31
N LEU A 81 -17.42 -5.80 -13.53
CA LEU A 81 -16.03 -6.02 -13.90
C LEU A 81 -15.26 -6.68 -12.75
N GLN A 82 -14.97 -7.97 -12.93
CA GLN A 82 -14.07 -8.69 -12.04
C GLN A 82 -12.62 -8.30 -12.38
N VAL A 83 -11.95 -7.66 -11.42
CA VAL A 83 -10.53 -7.31 -11.54
C VAL A 83 -9.71 -8.60 -11.58
N GLU A 84 -8.68 -8.67 -12.43
CA GLU A 84 -7.75 -9.81 -12.49
C GLU A 84 -6.38 -9.42 -11.91
N LYS A 85 -5.72 -10.35 -11.19
CA LYS A 85 -4.33 -10.19 -10.76
C LYS A 85 -3.41 -10.69 -11.88
N ASN A 86 -2.52 -9.82 -12.34
CA ASN A 86 -1.39 -10.22 -13.17
C ASN A 86 -0.10 -10.09 -12.36
N GLU A 87 0.79 -11.07 -12.49
CA GLU A 87 2.13 -11.00 -11.90
C GLU A 87 3.09 -10.31 -12.85
N VAL A 88 3.99 -9.48 -12.30
CA VAL A 88 5.11 -8.96 -13.07
C VAL A 88 6.07 -10.12 -13.32
N PRO A 89 6.50 -10.39 -14.57
CA PRO A 89 7.55 -11.37 -14.82
C PRO A 89 8.81 -10.97 -14.07
N LYS A 90 9.36 -11.86 -13.24
CA LYS A 90 10.64 -11.63 -12.53
C LYS A 90 11.78 -11.17 -13.46
N SER A 91 11.73 -11.53 -14.74
CA SER A 91 12.70 -11.09 -15.76
C SER A 91 12.69 -9.57 -15.98
N LEU A 92 11.52 -8.92 -15.92
CA LEU A 92 11.39 -7.47 -16.05
C LEU A 92 11.97 -6.75 -14.82
N VAL A 93 11.70 -7.24 -13.61
CA VAL A 93 12.20 -6.58 -12.38
C VAL A 93 13.74 -6.55 -12.32
N ARG A 94 14.40 -7.62 -12.77
CA ARG A 94 15.88 -7.71 -12.78
C ARG A 94 16.55 -6.84 -13.85
N GLU A 95 15.86 -6.53 -14.94
CA GLU A 95 16.38 -5.66 -15.99
C GLU A 95 16.42 -4.18 -15.54
N PHE A 96 15.43 -3.75 -14.75
CA PHE A 96 15.31 -2.35 -14.29
C PHE A 96 15.98 -2.08 -12.93
N LEU A 97 16.25 -3.11 -12.12
CA LEU A 97 16.93 -3.00 -10.83
C LEU A 97 18.10 -3.98 -10.78
N PRO A 98 19.32 -3.58 -11.23
CA PRO A 98 20.50 -4.39 -10.96
C PRO A 98 20.65 -4.56 -9.45
N GLU A 99 20.79 -5.81 -9.00
CA GLU A 99 20.98 -6.15 -7.58
C GLU A 99 22.10 -5.28 -7.00
N VAL A 100 21.75 -4.36 -6.10
CA VAL A 100 22.74 -3.63 -5.31
C VAL A 100 23.36 -4.67 -4.37
N LYS A 101 24.48 -5.25 -4.79
CA LYS A 101 25.29 -6.14 -3.95
C LYS A 101 25.63 -5.37 -2.68
N GLY A 102 25.10 -5.84 -1.56
CA GLY A 102 25.38 -5.28 -0.24
C GLY A 102 26.88 -5.25 0.01
N TYR A 103 27.40 -4.08 0.34
CA TYR A 103 28.70 -3.96 0.97
C TYR A 103 28.57 -4.50 2.40
N SER A 104 29.16 -5.68 2.63
CA SER A 104 29.58 -6.16 3.94
C SER A 104 30.98 -5.65 4.26
#